data_AF-A0A2V9A5U4-F1
#
_entry.id   AF-A0A2V9A5U4-F1
#
_cell.length_a   1.000
_cell.length_b   1.000
_cell.length_c   1.000
_cell.angle_alpha   90.00
_cell.angle_beta   90.00
_cell.angle_gamma   90.00
#
_symmetry.space_group_name_H-M   'P 1'
#
loop_
_entity.id
_entity.type
_entity.pdbx_description
1 polymer ?
#
loop_
_entity_poly.entity_id
_entity_poly.type
_entity_poly.pdbx_seq_one_letter_code
_entity_poly.pdbx_strand_id
1 'polypeptide(L)'
;MNPQRNRAPREHFSVNKRWEQRDGLYVFHRSGQPIGISAIRSAWRRATRRAGLDGRLVHDLRRSAARDFRRVGVSEGEVMRLCGWETSSMFRRSDIIDEQDLARAVAKRFGNDKLTTAQRLPKASRIP
;
A
#
# COMPACT_ATOMS: atom_id res chain seq x y z
N MET A 1 -33.08 -18.43 -1.98
CA MET A 1 -31.91 -19.33 -2.13
C MET A 1 -31.15 -18.87 -3.36
N ASN A 2 -30.17 -17.98 -3.19
CA ASN A 2 -29.46 -17.34 -4.31
C ASN A 2 -28.04 -17.90 -4.37
N PRO A 3 -27.66 -18.67 -5.39
CA PRO A 3 -26.40 -19.39 -5.39
C PRO A 3 -25.26 -18.39 -5.46
N GLN A 4 -24.44 -18.42 -4.41
CA GLN A 4 -23.13 -17.80 -4.34
C GLN A 4 -22.42 -18.04 -5.67
N ARG A 5 -22.22 -16.94 -6.41
CA ARG A 5 -21.41 -16.88 -7.62
C ARG A 5 -20.00 -17.30 -7.23
N ASN A 6 -19.73 -18.59 -7.36
CA ASN A 6 -18.43 -19.21 -7.16
C ASN A 6 -17.46 -18.63 -8.21
N ARG A 7 -16.90 -17.45 -7.93
CA ARG A 7 -15.74 -16.95 -8.64
C ARG A 7 -14.60 -17.82 -8.16
N ALA A 8 -14.21 -18.80 -8.98
CA ALA A 8 -12.91 -19.45 -8.86
C ALA A 8 -11.83 -18.40 -8.55
N PRO A 9 -10.84 -18.69 -7.68
CA PRO A 9 -9.73 -17.79 -7.46
C PRO A 9 -9.14 -17.43 -8.82
N ARG A 10 -9.19 -16.15 -9.20
CA ARG A 10 -8.49 -15.68 -10.39
C ARG A 10 -7.03 -16.06 -10.17
N GLU A 11 -6.45 -16.91 -11.02
CA GLU A 11 -5.03 -17.26 -10.92
C GLU A 11 -4.23 -15.99 -10.66
N HIS A 12 -3.60 -15.92 -9.49
CA HIS A 12 -2.85 -14.74 -9.11
C HIS A 12 -1.67 -14.62 -10.07
N PHE A 13 -1.52 -13.44 -10.68
CA PHE A 13 -0.38 -13.11 -11.52
C PHE A 13 0.91 -13.32 -10.70
N SER A 14 1.71 -14.31 -11.10
CA SER A 14 2.98 -14.65 -10.44
C SER A 14 4.15 -14.24 -11.31
N VAL A 15 5.03 -13.40 -10.75
CA VAL A 15 6.29 -13.01 -11.40
C VAL A 15 7.18 -14.25 -11.61
N ASN A 16 7.18 -15.20 -10.66
CA ASN A 16 7.96 -16.44 -10.76
C ASN A 16 7.51 -17.30 -11.94
N LYS A 17 6.18 -17.48 -12.12
CA LYS A 17 5.63 -18.21 -13.26
C LYS A 17 6.04 -17.58 -14.60
N ARG A 18 6.14 -16.25 -14.65
CA ARG A 18 6.61 -15.52 -15.84
C ARG A 18 8.12 -15.63 -16.05
N TRP A 19 8.88 -15.64 -14.96
CA TRP A 19 10.32 -15.85 -14.99
C TRP A 19 10.68 -17.22 -15.59
N GLU A 20 9.98 -18.28 -15.18
CA GLU A 20 10.17 -19.64 -15.70
C GLU A 20 9.83 -19.75 -17.18
N GLN A 21 8.78 -19.05 -17.63
CA GLN A 21 8.29 -19.07 -19.01
C GLN A 21 8.99 -18.07 -19.93
N ARG A 22 10.02 -17.37 -19.45
CA ARG A 22 10.62 -16.29 -20.21
C ARG A 22 11.36 -16.84 -21.42
N ASP A 23 11.21 -16.12 -22.53
CA ASP A 23 12.02 -16.31 -23.73
C ASP A 23 13.04 -15.15 -23.80
N GLY A 24 14.30 -15.43 -23.50
CA GLY A 24 15.36 -14.42 -23.45
C GLY A 24 15.42 -13.60 -22.14
N LEU A 25 15.78 -12.32 -22.27
CA LEU A 25 16.18 -11.45 -21.14
C LEU A 25 14.99 -10.90 -20.33
N TYR A 26 13.83 -10.71 -20.96
CA TYR A 26 12.73 -9.96 -20.37
C TYR A 26 11.71 -10.89 -19.70
N VAL A 27 11.41 -10.63 -18.42
CA VAL A 27 10.37 -11.38 -17.66
C VAL A 27 8.98 -11.17 -18.26
N PHE A 28 8.69 -9.94 -18.71
CA PHE A 28 7.46 -9.61 -19.40
C PHE A 28 7.79 -9.28 -20.85
N HIS A 29 7.37 -10.16 -21.76
CA HIS A 29 7.72 -10.08 -23.16
C HIS A 29 6.57 -10.55 -24.07
N ARG A 30 6.74 -10.33 -25.37
CA ARG A 30 5.97 -10.98 -26.44
C ARG A 30 6.96 -11.62 -27.40
N SER A 31 7.05 -12.95 -27.40
CA SER A 31 7.99 -13.71 -28.24
C SER A 31 9.44 -13.21 -28.11
N GLY A 32 9.95 -13.26 -26.88
CA GLY A 32 11.22 -12.68 -26.45
C GLY A 32 11.41 -11.15 -26.52
N GLN A 33 10.50 -10.41 -27.15
CA GLN A 33 10.64 -8.95 -27.29
C GLN A 33 10.06 -8.17 -26.11
N PRO A 34 10.68 -7.05 -25.68
CA PRO A 34 10.21 -6.27 -24.56
C PRO A 34 8.84 -5.65 -24.84
N ILE A 35 8.01 -5.54 -23.80
CA ILE A 35 6.72 -4.86 -23.92
C ILE A 35 6.96 -3.34 -23.93
N GLY A 36 6.57 -2.68 -25.02
CA GLY A 36 6.66 -1.22 -25.13
C GLY A 36 5.74 -0.47 -24.17
N ILE A 37 6.15 0.74 -23.76
CA ILE A 37 5.42 1.57 -22.79
C ILE A 37 3.98 1.89 -23.23
N SER A 38 3.75 2.08 -24.52
CA SER A 38 2.42 2.34 -25.09
C SER A 38 1.47 1.14 -24.91
N ALA A 39 1.99 -0.09 -24.98
CA ALA A 39 1.21 -1.30 -24.74
C ALA A 39 0.82 -1.41 -23.26
N ILE A 40 1.74 -1.09 -22.34
CA ILE A 40 1.48 -1.05 -20.89
C ILE A 40 0.39 -0.02 -20.58
N ARG A 41 0.54 1.21 -21.09
CA ARG A 41 -0.44 2.30 -20.92
C ARG A 41 -1.83 1.92 -21.45
N SER A 42 -1.88 1.28 -22.62
CA SER A 42 -3.14 0.83 -23.23
C SER A 42 -3.79 -0.31 -22.44
N ALA A 43 -3.00 -1.25 -21.92
CA ALA A 43 -3.49 -2.30 -21.04
C ALA A 43 -4.02 -1.73 -19.72
N TRP A 44 -3.30 -0.77 -19.13
CA TRP A 44 -3.70 -0.08 -17.92
C TRP A 44 -5.03 0.65 -18.08
N ARG A 45 -5.18 1.48 -19.13
CA ARG A 45 -6.43 2.20 -19.42
C ARG A 45 -7.63 1.26 -19.55
N ARG A 46 -7.44 0.09 -20.17
CA ARG A 46 -8.50 -0.93 -20.26
C ARG A 46 -8.80 -1.54 -18.89
N ALA A 47 -7.79 -1.80 -18.08
CA ALA A 47 -7.96 -2.35 -16.74
C ALA A 47 -8.71 -1.38 -15.81
N THR A 48 -8.32 -0.10 -15.81
CA THR A 48 -8.96 0.94 -14.99
C THR A 48 -10.41 1.16 -15.39
N ARG A 49 -10.70 1.22 -16.69
CA ARG A 49 -12.09 1.30 -17.20
C ARG A 49 -12.94 0.11 -16.76
N ARG A 50 -12.41 -1.11 -16.87
CA ARG A 50 -13.11 -2.33 -16.42
C ARG A 50 -13.36 -2.34 -14.91
N ALA A 51 -12.51 -1.67 -14.14
CA ALA A 51 -12.66 -1.52 -12.69
C ALA A 51 -13.55 -0.34 -12.28
N GLY A 52 -14.06 0.47 -13.22
CA GLY A 52 -14.80 1.70 -12.91
C GLY A 52 -13.93 2.84 -12.38
N LEU A 53 -12.60 2.77 -12.60
CA LEU A 53 -11.60 3.70 -12.10
C LEU A 53 -10.95 4.48 -13.25
N ASP A 54 -11.72 4.91 -14.24
CA ASP A 54 -11.17 5.54 -15.44
C ASP A 54 -10.34 6.80 -15.11
N GLY A 55 -9.34 7.10 -15.93
CA GLY A 55 -8.42 8.23 -15.72
C GLY A 55 -7.30 8.01 -14.67
N ARG A 56 -7.31 6.91 -13.91
CA ARG A 56 -6.21 6.61 -12.96
C ARG A 56 -4.89 6.37 -13.68
N LEU A 57 -3.80 6.87 -13.09
CA LEU A 57 -2.45 6.69 -13.60
C LEU A 57 -1.78 5.49 -12.93
N VAL A 58 -0.88 4.80 -13.64
CA VAL A 58 -0.07 3.71 -13.05
C VAL A 58 0.73 4.24 -11.84
N HIS A 59 1.18 5.49 -11.90
CA HIS A 59 1.89 6.14 -10.80
C HIS A 59 1.06 6.30 -9.52
N ASP A 60 -0.27 6.24 -9.60
CA ASP A 60 -1.15 6.30 -8.42
C ASP A 60 -0.98 5.06 -7.52
N LEU A 61 -0.49 3.95 -8.09
CA LEU A 61 -0.17 2.75 -7.32
C LEU A 61 0.97 2.99 -6.32
N ARG A 62 1.95 3.85 -6.65
CA ARG A 62 3.05 4.18 -5.72
C ARG A 62 2.55 4.93 -4.49
N ARG A 63 1.57 5.83 -4.68
CA ARG A 63 0.88 6.54 -3.59
C ARG A 63 0.08 5.58 -2.71
N SER A 64 -0.61 4.63 -3.33
CA SER A 64 -1.38 3.62 -2.60
C SER A 64 -0.47 2.70 -1.79
N ALA A 65 0.65 2.24 -2.38
CA ALA A 65 1.62 1.38 -1.72
C ALA A 65 2.21 2.00 -0.44
N ALA A 66 2.64 3.27 -0.49
CA ALA A 66 3.17 3.96 0.69
C ALA A 66 2.18 3.92 1.87
N ARG A 67 0.93 4.29 1.59
CA ARG A 67 -0.15 4.36 2.57
C ARG A 67 -0.55 2.99 3.08
N ASP A 68 -0.70 2.02 2.19
CA ASP A 68 -1.14 0.67 2.56
C ASP A 68 -0.10 -0.02 3.45
N PHE A 69 1.20 0.09 3.10
CA PHE A 69 2.26 -0.46 3.93
C PHE A 69 2.36 0.23 5.31
N ARG A 70 2.25 1.56 5.36
CA ARG A 70 2.24 2.28 6.65
C ARG A 70 1.05 1.86 7.51
N ARG A 71 -0.13 1.70 6.92
CA ARG A 71 -1.37 1.33 7.64
C ARG A 71 -1.29 -0.06 8.27
N VAL A 72 -0.55 -0.99 7.67
CA VAL A 72 -0.27 -2.31 8.27
C VAL A 72 0.97 -2.30 9.19
N GLY A 73 1.59 -1.15 9.39
CA GLY A 73 2.66 -0.93 10.38
C GLY A 73 4.09 -1.19 9.89
N VAL A 74 4.30 -1.31 8.57
CA VAL A 74 5.66 -1.42 8.01
C VAL A 74 6.41 -0.10 8.20
N SER A 75 7.68 -0.17 8.61
CA SER A 75 8.49 1.04 8.82
C SER A 75 8.82 1.75 7.51
N GLU A 76 9.03 3.07 7.56
CA GLU A 76 9.42 3.87 6.38
C GLU A 76 10.62 3.27 5.64
N GLY A 77 11.67 2.87 6.36
CA GLY A 77 12.88 2.29 5.77
C GLY A 77 12.62 0.97 5.04
N GLU A 78 11.73 0.11 5.55
CA GLU A 78 11.31 -1.11 4.86
C GLU A 78 10.49 -0.80 3.62
N VAL A 79 9.53 0.12 3.69
CA VAL A 79 8.73 0.54 2.53
C VAL A 79 9.62 1.12 1.43
N MET A 80 10.59 1.96 1.79
CA MET A 80 11.54 2.53 0.86
C MET A 80 12.35 1.44 0.14
N ARG A 81 12.87 0.44 0.87
CA ARG A 81 13.60 -0.69 0.27
C ARG A 81 12.71 -1.52 -0.66
N LEU A 82 11.49 -1.85 -0.23
CA LEU A 82 10.52 -2.61 -1.02
C LEU A 82 10.10 -1.88 -2.31
N CYS A 83 9.94 -0.56 -2.23
CA CYS A 83 9.48 0.25 -3.35
C CYS A 83 10.61 0.84 -4.21
N GLY A 84 11.88 0.58 -3.85
CA GLY A 84 13.05 1.14 -4.52
C GLY A 84 13.12 2.66 -4.45
N TRP A 85 12.80 3.24 -3.29
CA TRP A 85 12.90 4.68 -3.05
C TRP A 85 14.21 4.99 -2.34
N GLU A 86 15.02 5.80 -3.00
CA GLU A 86 16.35 6.16 -2.50
C GLU A 86 16.28 7.25 -1.43
N THR A 87 15.33 8.17 -1.54
CA THR A 87 15.21 9.34 -0.64
C THR A 87 13.89 9.34 0.12
N SER A 88 13.93 9.79 1.38
CA SER A 88 12.72 9.96 2.23
C SER A 88 11.71 10.93 1.60
N SER A 89 12.16 11.90 0.79
CA SER A 89 11.27 12.82 0.07
C SER A 89 10.35 12.09 -0.92
N MET A 90 10.79 10.98 -1.53
CA MET A 90 9.92 10.15 -2.39
C MET A 90 8.83 9.44 -1.60
N PHE A 91 9.15 8.96 -0.39
CA PHE A 91 8.19 8.38 0.53
C PHE A 91 7.16 9.42 0.97
N ARG A 92 7.61 10.57 1.49
CA ARG A 92 6.75 11.63 2.01
C ARG A 92 5.78 12.21 0.98
N ARG A 93 6.19 12.31 -0.30
CA ARG A 93 5.29 12.72 -1.40
C ARG A 93 4.16 11.70 -1.64
N SER A 94 4.42 10.43 -1.33
CA SER A 94 3.50 9.32 -1.54
C SER A 94 2.62 9.05 -0.32
N ASP A 95 3.12 9.28 0.89
CA ASP A 95 2.42 9.12 2.16
C ASP A 95 1.69 10.39 2.60
N ILE A 96 0.60 10.70 1.91
CA ILE A 96 -0.30 11.78 2.33
C ILE A 96 -1.12 11.28 3.52
N ILE A 97 -0.87 11.88 4.68
CA ILE A 97 -1.54 11.65 5.96
C ILE A 97 -2.88 12.40 5.98
N ASP A 98 -3.97 11.71 6.32
CA ASP A 98 -5.29 12.30 6.56
C ASP A 98 -5.66 12.34 8.06
N GLU A 99 -6.76 13.03 8.39
CA GLU A 99 -7.24 13.16 9.78
C GLU A 99 -7.57 11.80 10.43
N GLN A 100 -8.03 10.83 9.63
CA GLN A 100 -8.34 9.48 10.12
C GLN A 100 -7.08 8.70 10.46
N ASP A 101 -5.99 8.90 9.73
CA ASP A 101 -4.68 8.35 10.05
C ASP A 101 -4.18 8.90 11.40
N LEU A 102 -4.36 10.20 11.68
CA LEU A 102 -4.00 10.81 12.96
C LEU A 102 -4.84 10.27 14.11
N ALA A 103 -6.17 10.21 13.94
CA ALA A 103 -7.07 9.64 14.94
C ALA A 103 -6.71 8.18 15.28
N ARG A 104 -6.38 7.37 14.27
CA ARG A 104 -5.90 5.99 14.47
C ARG A 104 -4.55 5.92 15.17
N ALA A 105 -3.63 6.85 14.88
CA ALA A 105 -2.34 6.89 15.57
C ALA A 105 -2.51 7.19 17.08
N VAL A 106 -3.37 8.15 17.42
CA VAL A 106 -3.74 8.48 18.81
C VAL A 106 -4.40 7.26 19.47
N ALA A 107 -5.41 6.67 18.84
CA ALA A 107 -6.06 5.47 19.36
C ALA A 107 -5.09 4.29 19.54
N LYS A 108 -4.13 4.09 18.64
CA LYS A 108 -3.10 3.05 18.78
C LYS A 108 -2.17 3.32 19.96
N ARG A 109 -1.82 4.58 20.23
CA ARG A 109 -0.89 4.96 21.31
C ARG A 109 -1.54 4.94 22.70
N PHE A 110 -2.82 5.30 22.79
CA PHE A 110 -3.53 5.54 24.05
C PHE A 110 -4.74 4.62 24.28
N GLY A 111 -5.26 3.96 23.23
CA GLY A 111 -6.43 3.08 23.32
C GLY A 111 -6.15 1.69 23.88
N ASN A 112 -4.90 1.39 24.24
CA ASN A 112 -4.49 0.17 24.94
C ASN A 112 -4.19 0.37 26.43
N ASP A 113 -4.51 1.54 26.99
CA ASP A 113 -4.53 1.69 28.45
C ASP A 113 -5.76 0.97 28.99
N LYS A 114 -5.55 -0.25 29.49
CA LYS A 114 -6.35 -0.70 30.63
C LYS A 114 -6.23 0.40 31.67
N LEU A 115 -7.33 1.11 31.90
CA LEU A 115 -7.51 2.06 32.99
C LEU A 115 -7.24 1.35 34.33
N THR A 116 -5.98 1.30 34.75
CA THR A 116 -5.64 1.34 36.18
C THR A 116 -5.55 2.81 36.55
N THR A 117 -6.71 3.37 36.86
CA THR A 117 -6.86 4.63 37.61
C THR A 117 -6.23 4.43 38.99
N ALA A 118 -4.91 4.52 39.07
CA ALA A 118 -4.18 4.44 40.33
C ALA A 118 -2.88 5.25 40.25
N GLN A 119 -2.96 6.50 39.78
CA GLN A 119 -1.90 7.49 40.03
C GLN A 119 -2.51 8.89 39.94
N ARG A 120 -3.29 9.20 40.97
CA ARG A 120 -3.74 10.54 41.32
C ARG A 120 -2.50 11.36 41.66
N LEU A 121 -2.25 12.42 40.90
CA LEU A 121 -1.21 13.41 41.18
C LEU A 121 -1.28 13.85 42.66
N PRO A 122 -0.14 13.96 43.37
CA PRO A 122 -0.14 14.42 44.75
C PRO A 122 -0.71 15.85 44.79
N LYS A 123 -1.66 16.08 45.70
CA LYS A 123 -2.21 17.42 45.96
C LYS A 123 -1.05 18.36 46.31
N ALA A 124 -0.96 19.48 45.60
CA ALA A 124 -0.06 20.56 45.96
C ALA A 124 -0.32 20.99 47.41
N SER A 125 0.65 20.74 48.28
CA SER A 125 0.72 21.33 49.61
C SER A 125 0.99 22.82 49.46
N ARG A 126 0.09 23.64 50.03
CA ARG A 126 0.36 25.07 50.30
C ARG A 126 1.66 25.18 51.08
N ILE A 127 2.63 25.88 50.52
CA ILE A 127 3.83 26.33 51.23
C ILE A 127 3.42 27.63 51.96
N PRO A 128 3.86 27.85 53.21
CA PRO A 128 3.48 29.00 54.04
C PRO A 128 3.83 30.36 53.43
#